data_AF-A0AA36N3E1-F1
#
_entry.id   AF-A0AA36N3E1-F1
#
_cell.length_a   1.000
_cell.length_b   1.000
_cell.length_c   1.000
_cell.angle_alpha   90.00
_cell.angle_beta   90.00
_cell.angle_gamma   90.00
#
_symmetry.space_group_name_H-M   'P 1'
#
loop_
_entity.id
_entity.type
_entity.pdbx_description
1 polymer ?
#
loop_
_entity_poly.entity_id
_entity_poly.type
_entity_poly.pdbx_seq_one_letter_code
_entity_poly.pdbx_strand_id
1 'polypeptide(L)'
;MGEESDSDDEEVESCWNALCSGFKLCSGNCELGKVLLASGLQMASVALPETFVFALLRARIWGNNMSSYMAYAAIGINSVAVIFGGPFGRFSDCVDRRLAAAVFAIGTFAPTWSLLIFGHTTAKALWISTVIKVVGSYGLTSNVMLALINDVTPAEDREEAVGAYYAANNLMSLTMTGIPVLLVLILRVVPNVPTIFLIAQVVLSGLCLLLLSSVRIKSNERPEQEDGSSDSESGLVKSQRLCCKPSAAREVPQSGSCVSAMSHRMRRIARQFIMPVRLACGNRRLRRLWCCGFMLM
;
A
#
# COMPACT_ATOMS: atom_id res chain seq x y z
N MET A 1 13.77 -20.96 38.47
CA MET A 1 12.54 -21.16 37.69
C MET A 1 11.50 -20.23 38.29
N GLY A 2 11.28 -19.03 37.74
CA GLY A 2 10.32 -18.08 38.33
C GLY A 2 10.43 -16.60 37.94
N GLU A 3 11.12 -16.21 36.87
CA GLU A 3 11.26 -14.79 36.46
C GLU A 3 10.73 -14.49 35.04
N GLU A 4 9.97 -15.40 34.43
CA GLU A 4 9.48 -15.25 33.04
C GLU A 4 8.04 -14.71 32.93
N SER A 5 7.41 -14.29 34.04
CA SER A 5 5.99 -13.89 34.06
C SER A 5 5.74 -12.38 33.85
N ASP A 6 6.68 -11.51 34.19
CA ASP A 6 6.42 -10.06 34.20
C ASP A 6 6.59 -9.39 32.82
N SER A 7 7.29 -10.03 31.88
CA SER A 7 7.52 -9.45 30.55
C SER A 7 6.31 -9.48 29.63
N ASP A 8 5.41 -10.45 29.82
CA ASP A 8 4.28 -10.67 28.91
C ASP A 8 3.15 -9.65 29.15
N ASP A 9 2.96 -9.22 30.40
CA ASP A 9 1.93 -8.25 30.77
C ASP A 9 2.27 -6.84 30.23
N GLU A 10 3.55 -6.44 30.24
CA GLU A 10 4.00 -5.16 29.67
C GLU A 10 3.77 -5.09 28.14
N GLU A 11 4.00 -6.19 27.42
CA GLU A 11 3.77 -6.23 25.97
C GLU A 11 2.28 -6.12 25.62
N VAL A 12 1.41 -6.80 26.39
CA VAL A 12 -0.04 -6.74 26.20
C VAL A 12 -0.57 -5.33 26.50
N GLU A 13 -0.13 -4.70 27.59
CA GLU A 13 -0.54 -3.34 27.94
C GLU A 13 -0.06 -2.31 26.89
N SER A 14 1.17 -2.47 26.39
CA SER A 14 1.69 -1.64 25.30
C SER A 14 0.84 -1.75 24.02
N CYS A 15 0.43 -2.97 23.66
CA CYS A 15 -0.44 -3.22 22.50
C CYS A 15 -1.83 -2.60 22.69
N TRP A 16 -2.40 -2.73 23.89
CA TRP A 16 -3.70 -2.15 24.22
C TRP A 16 -3.67 -0.61 24.13
N ASN A 17 -2.63 0.00 24.69
CA ASN A 17 -2.45 1.45 24.65
C ASN A 17 -2.28 1.98 23.21
N ALA A 18 -1.54 1.25 22.37
CA ALA A 18 -1.41 1.59 20.95
C ALA A 18 -2.75 1.51 20.20
N LEU A 19 -3.57 0.49 20.48
CA LEU A 19 -4.93 0.37 19.91
C LEU A 19 -5.85 1.51 20.38
N CYS A 20 -5.82 1.84 21.67
CA CYS A 20 -6.59 2.95 22.23
C CYS A 20 -6.16 4.30 21.63
N SER A 21 -4.85 4.53 21.42
CA SER A 21 -4.37 5.76 20.76
C SER A 21 -4.87 5.83 19.32
N GLY A 22 -4.76 4.73 18.56
CA GLY A 22 -5.28 4.67 17.19
C GLY A 22 -6.79 4.95 17.12
N PHE A 23 -7.58 4.43 18.06
CA PHE A 23 -9.02 4.71 18.12
C PHE A 23 -9.31 6.17 18.47
N LYS A 24 -8.59 6.73 19.45
CA LYS A 24 -8.70 8.14 19.84
C LYS A 24 -8.36 9.06 18.67
N LEU A 25 -7.29 8.76 17.93
CA LEU A 25 -6.88 9.49 16.74
C LEU A 25 -7.96 9.45 15.65
N CYS A 26 -8.55 8.28 15.39
CA CYS A 26 -9.67 8.14 14.44
C CYS A 26 -10.92 8.91 14.89
N SER A 27 -11.19 8.96 16.20
CA SER A 27 -12.35 9.68 16.74
C SER A 27 -12.20 11.21 16.60
N GLY A 28 -10.97 11.72 16.69
CA GLY A 28 -10.66 13.14 16.48
C GLY A 28 -10.59 13.54 15.01
N ASN A 29 -10.33 12.58 14.12
CA ASN A 29 -10.18 12.81 12.68
C ASN A 29 -10.99 11.81 11.85
N CYS A 30 -12.25 12.16 11.59
CA CYS A 30 -13.18 11.32 10.84
C CYS A 30 -12.66 10.96 9.44
N GLU A 31 -11.91 11.85 8.78
CA GLU A 31 -11.36 11.61 7.44
C GLU A 31 -10.26 10.54 7.47
N LEU A 32 -9.39 10.56 8.48
CA LEU A 32 -8.42 9.48 8.71
C LEU A 32 -9.13 8.14 8.92
N GLY A 33 -10.18 8.10 9.75
CA GLY A 33 -10.96 6.89 9.97
C GLY A 33 -11.54 6.29 8.68
N LYS A 34 -12.05 7.13 7.78
CA LYS A 34 -12.54 6.68 6.46
C LYS A 34 -11.43 6.10 5.60
N VAL A 35 -10.25 6.74 5.56
CA VAL A 35 -9.11 6.27 4.76
C VAL A 35 -8.58 4.93 5.28
N LEU A 36 -8.46 4.79 6.61
CA LEU A 36 -8.06 3.53 7.26
C LEU A 36 -9.05 2.41 6.98
N LEU A 37 -10.36 2.69 7.10
CA LEU A 37 -11.41 1.73 6.79
C LEU A 37 -11.40 1.35 5.30
N ALA A 38 -11.24 2.32 4.41
CA ALA A 38 -11.14 2.07 2.97
C ALA A 38 -9.94 1.19 2.63
N SER A 39 -8.78 1.42 3.24
CA SER A 39 -7.60 0.56 3.08
C SER A 39 -7.84 -0.86 3.59
N GLY A 40 -8.44 -0.99 4.78
CA GLY A 40 -8.80 -2.28 5.34
C GLY A 40 -9.73 -3.04 4.38
N LEU A 41 -10.80 -2.39 3.90
CA LEU A 41 -11.73 -2.98 2.94
C LEU A 41 -11.07 -3.35 1.61
N GLN A 42 -10.12 -2.53 1.16
CA GLN A 42 -9.33 -2.84 -0.02
C GLN A 42 -8.55 -4.14 0.19
N MET A 43 -7.85 -4.28 1.32
CA MET A 43 -7.11 -5.50 1.66
C MET A 43 -8.04 -6.71 1.85
N ALA A 44 -9.19 -6.53 2.50
CA ALA A 44 -10.22 -7.56 2.65
C ALA A 44 -10.71 -8.10 1.31
N SER A 45 -11.05 -7.18 0.40
CA SER A 45 -11.58 -7.52 -0.92
C SER A 45 -10.60 -8.34 -1.75
N VAL A 46 -9.30 -8.24 -1.43
CA VAL A 46 -8.22 -8.96 -2.08
C VAL A 46 -7.99 -10.30 -1.41
N ALA A 47 -7.87 -10.29 -0.08
CA ALA A 47 -7.44 -11.45 0.69
C ALA A 47 -8.48 -12.58 0.63
N LEU A 48 -9.77 -12.21 0.57
CA LEU A 48 -10.89 -13.14 0.51
C LEU A 48 -10.87 -14.01 -0.78
N PRO A 49 -10.92 -13.46 -2.01
CA PRO A 49 -10.80 -14.27 -3.22
C PRO A 49 -9.42 -14.92 -3.37
N GLU A 50 -8.35 -14.28 -2.89
CA GLU A 50 -7.00 -14.88 -2.92
C GLU A 50 -6.98 -16.23 -2.17
N THR A 51 -7.57 -16.24 -0.96
CA THR A 51 -7.62 -17.41 -0.08
C THR A 51 -8.58 -18.49 -0.60
N PHE A 52 -9.82 -18.11 -0.94
CA PHE A 52 -10.86 -19.10 -1.23
C PHE A 52 -11.01 -19.47 -2.70
N VAL A 53 -10.58 -18.60 -3.63
CA VAL A 53 -10.77 -18.82 -5.07
C VAL A 53 -9.44 -19.07 -5.75
N PHE A 54 -8.50 -18.13 -5.65
CA PHE A 54 -7.23 -18.24 -6.36
C PHE A 54 -6.36 -19.39 -5.85
N ALA A 55 -6.27 -19.61 -4.54
CA ALA A 55 -5.47 -20.71 -4.00
C ALA A 55 -5.94 -22.08 -4.56
N LEU A 56 -7.25 -22.34 -4.55
CA LEU A 56 -7.82 -23.58 -5.09
C LEU A 56 -7.67 -23.66 -6.61
N LEU A 57 -7.89 -22.55 -7.32
CA LEU A 57 -7.78 -22.51 -8.78
C LEU A 57 -6.33 -22.75 -9.25
N ARG A 58 -5.35 -22.14 -8.57
CA ARG A 58 -3.91 -22.36 -8.83
C ARG A 58 -3.52 -23.79 -8.51
N ALA A 59 -3.91 -24.31 -7.35
CA ALA A 59 -3.64 -25.71 -7.01
C ALA A 59 -4.18 -26.68 -8.08
N ARG A 60 -5.40 -26.42 -8.59
CA ARG A 60 -6.02 -27.26 -9.63
C ARG A 60 -5.38 -27.12 -11.01
N ILE A 61 -5.13 -25.88 -11.47
CA ILE A 61 -4.71 -25.60 -12.86
C ILE A 61 -3.20 -25.66 -13.01
N TRP A 62 -2.46 -25.11 -12.05
CA TRP A 62 -0.99 -25.12 -12.07
C TRP A 62 -0.41 -26.42 -11.55
N GLY A 63 -1.12 -27.12 -10.66
CA GLY A 63 -0.74 -28.43 -10.13
C GLY A 63 0.70 -28.40 -9.60
N ASN A 64 1.53 -29.31 -10.11
CA ASN A 64 2.93 -29.46 -9.70
C ASN A 64 3.80 -28.24 -9.98
N ASN A 65 3.40 -27.36 -10.90
CA ASN A 65 4.15 -26.17 -11.27
C ASN A 65 3.72 -24.92 -10.48
N MET A 66 2.83 -25.06 -9.48
CA MET A 66 2.29 -23.93 -8.72
C MET A 66 3.37 -23.06 -8.09
N SER A 67 4.40 -23.66 -7.47
CA SER A 67 5.51 -22.93 -6.84
C SER A 67 6.31 -22.11 -7.86
N SER A 68 6.59 -22.69 -9.03
CA SER A 68 7.34 -22.01 -10.10
C SER A 68 6.56 -20.83 -10.66
N TYR A 69 5.27 -21.00 -10.96
CA TYR A 69 4.44 -19.91 -11.47
C TYR A 69 4.19 -18.82 -10.42
N MET A 70 4.05 -19.17 -9.14
CA MET A 70 4.00 -18.20 -8.04
C MET A 70 5.31 -17.40 -7.95
N ALA A 71 6.46 -18.05 -8.09
CA ALA A 71 7.76 -17.38 -8.11
C ALA A 71 7.88 -16.40 -9.28
N TYR A 72 7.46 -16.79 -10.49
CA TYR A 72 7.46 -15.89 -11.65
C TYR A 72 6.51 -14.70 -11.45
N ALA A 73 5.32 -14.93 -10.90
CA ALA A 73 4.39 -13.85 -10.59
C ALA A 73 4.99 -12.88 -9.55
N ALA A 74 5.65 -13.38 -8.51
CA ALA A 74 6.32 -12.56 -7.50
C ALA A 74 7.49 -11.75 -8.09
N ILE A 75 8.32 -12.35 -8.94
CA ILE A 75 9.37 -11.64 -9.68
C ILE A 75 8.76 -10.54 -10.54
N GLY A 76 7.66 -10.84 -11.25
CA GLY A 76 6.92 -9.88 -12.06
C GLY A 76 6.41 -8.69 -11.25
N ILE A 77 5.70 -8.95 -10.14
CA ILE A 77 5.15 -7.92 -9.25
C ILE A 77 6.25 -6.98 -8.74
N ASN A 78 7.37 -7.55 -8.25
CA ASN A 78 8.49 -6.77 -7.74
C ASN A 78 9.21 -5.97 -8.83
N SER A 79 9.38 -6.57 -10.01
CA SER A 79 9.99 -5.88 -11.15
C SER A 79 9.15 -4.68 -11.61
N VAL A 80 7.83 -4.88 -11.72
CA VAL A 80 6.87 -3.81 -12.04
C VAL A 80 6.90 -2.73 -10.94
N ALA A 81 6.91 -3.11 -9.67
CA ALA A 81 6.97 -2.16 -8.56
C ALA A 81 8.23 -1.29 -8.60
N VAL A 82 9.41 -1.86 -8.91
CA VAL A 82 10.67 -1.11 -9.02
C VAL A 82 10.67 -0.18 -10.23
N ILE A 83 10.23 -0.67 -11.39
CA ILE A 83 10.24 0.10 -12.65
C ILE A 83 9.23 1.25 -12.58
N PHE A 84 8.03 0.97 -12.07
CA PHE A 84 6.91 1.91 -12.14
C PHE A 84 6.65 2.66 -10.83
N GLY A 85 7.25 2.29 -9.71
CA GLY A 85 7.03 2.97 -8.41
C GLY A 85 7.34 4.47 -8.45
N GLY A 86 8.44 4.86 -9.09
CA GLY A 86 8.80 6.27 -9.27
C GLY A 86 7.80 7.05 -10.15
N PRO A 87 7.53 6.59 -11.39
CA PRO A 87 6.49 7.17 -12.25
C PRO A 87 5.12 7.30 -11.58
N PHE A 88 4.68 6.27 -10.83
CA PHE A 88 3.40 6.30 -10.14
C PHE A 88 3.37 7.26 -8.95
N GLY A 89 4.47 7.41 -8.21
CA GLY A 89 4.59 8.45 -7.19
C GLY A 89 4.38 9.84 -7.80
N ARG A 90 5.03 10.13 -8.94
CA ARG A 90 4.83 11.40 -9.66
C ARG A 90 3.41 11.56 -10.19
N PHE A 91 2.78 10.49 -10.68
CA PHE A 91 1.38 10.52 -11.10
C PHE A 91 0.46 10.89 -9.93
N SER A 92 0.71 10.32 -8.74
CA SER A 92 -0.03 10.65 -7.53
C SER A 92 0.20 12.08 -7.02
N ASP A 93 1.28 12.73 -7.42
CA ASP A 93 1.52 14.15 -7.12
C ASP A 93 0.85 15.09 -8.14
N CYS A 94 0.59 14.62 -9.37
CA CYS A 94 -0.05 15.41 -10.41
C CYS A 94 -1.59 15.32 -10.41
N VAL A 95 -2.13 14.29 -9.78
CA VAL A 95 -3.57 13.99 -9.75
C VAL A 95 -4.06 14.09 -8.31
N ASP A 96 -5.34 14.42 -8.11
CA ASP A 96 -5.96 14.35 -6.79
C ASP A 96 -5.68 12.96 -6.18
N ARG A 97 -5.11 12.95 -4.97
CA ARG A 97 -4.69 11.73 -4.29
C ARG A 97 -5.86 10.80 -3.98
N ARG A 98 -7.09 11.31 -3.87
CA ARG A 98 -8.29 10.47 -3.77
C ARG A 98 -8.53 9.69 -5.05
N LEU A 99 -8.42 10.37 -6.20
CA LEU A 99 -8.58 9.76 -7.51
C LEU A 99 -7.43 8.77 -7.78
N ALA A 100 -6.19 9.14 -7.43
CA ALA A 100 -5.07 8.23 -7.51
C ALA A 100 -5.34 6.96 -6.68
N ALA A 101 -5.70 7.11 -5.40
CA ALA A 101 -6.03 5.99 -4.51
C ALA A 101 -7.14 5.10 -5.09
N ALA A 102 -8.21 5.68 -5.63
CA ALA A 102 -9.30 4.95 -6.26
C ALA A 102 -8.83 4.16 -7.51
N VAL A 103 -8.02 4.77 -8.37
CA VAL A 103 -7.45 4.10 -9.56
C VAL A 103 -6.57 2.91 -9.14
N PHE A 104 -5.75 3.06 -8.12
CA PHE A 104 -4.94 1.96 -7.60
C PHE A 104 -5.78 0.89 -6.91
N ALA A 105 -6.86 1.27 -6.21
CA ALA A 105 -7.81 0.33 -5.64
C ALA A 105 -8.47 -0.53 -6.74
N ILE A 106 -8.91 0.09 -7.84
CA ILE A 106 -9.43 -0.63 -9.02
C ILE A 106 -8.39 -1.61 -9.56
N GLY A 107 -7.12 -1.20 -9.65
CA GLY A 107 -6.02 -2.08 -10.04
C GLY A 107 -5.89 -3.32 -9.15
N THR A 108 -6.10 -3.18 -7.84
CA THR A 108 -6.08 -4.32 -6.91
C THR A 108 -7.32 -5.22 -7.00
N PHE A 109 -8.46 -4.68 -7.43
CA PHE A 109 -9.72 -5.43 -7.59
C PHE A 109 -9.80 -6.18 -8.93
N ALA A 110 -9.13 -5.65 -9.95
CA ALA A 110 -9.19 -6.14 -11.32
C ALA A 110 -8.83 -7.64 -11.50
N PRO A 111 -7.84 -8.23 -10.79
CA PRO A 111 -7.58 -9.66 -10.87
C PRO A 111 -8.82 -10.49 -10.54
N THR A 112 -9.54 -10.14 -9.49
CA THR A 112 -10.75 -10.85 -9.08
C THR A 112 -11.90 -10.62 -10.05
N TRP A 113 -12.10 -9.37 -10.51
CA TRP A 113 -13.12 -9.07 -11.51
C TRP A 113 -12.89 -9.83 -12.83
N SER A 114 -11.64 -10.07 -13.20
CA SER A 114 -11.35 -10.87 -14.39
C SER A 114 -11.80 -12.33 -14.25
N LEU A 115 -11.78 -12.93 -13.04
CA LEU A 115 -12.36 -14.26 -12.82
C LEU A 115 -13.89 -14.27 -12.93
N LEU A 116 -14.56 -13.18 -12.55
CA LEU A 116 -16.00 -13.01 -12.73
C LEU A 116 -16.37 -12.92 -14.22
N ILE A 117 -15.61 -12.15 -14.99
CA ILE A 117 -15.88 -11.90 -16.41
C ILE A 117 -15.53 -13.10 -17.29
N PHE A 118 -14.34 -13.69 -17.10
CA PHE A 118 -13.83 -14.78 -17.95
C PHE A 118 -14.13 -16.18 -17.41
N GLY A 119 -14.80 -16.27 -16.26
CA GLY A 119 -15.19 -17.51 -15.61
C GLY A 119 -14.09 -18.11 -14.72
N HIS A 120 -14.45 -18.40 -13.48
CA HIS A 120 -13.54 -18.85 -12.42
C HIS A 120 -13.04 -20.30 -12.57
N THR A 121 -13.44 -21.02 -13.62
CA THR A 121 -13.02 -22.43 -13.86
C THR A 121 -11.99 -22.57 -14.98
N THR A 122 -11.71 -21.51 -15.73
CA THR A 122 -10.87 -21.58 -16.93
C THR A 122 -9.41 -21.23 -16.63
N ALA A 123 -8.47 -21.97 -17.24
CA ALA A 123 -7.04 -21.65 -17.17
C ALA A 123 -6.73 -20.27 -17.76
N LYS A 124 -7.49 -19.87 -18.80
CA LYS A 124 -7.37 -18.55 -19.41
C LYS A 124 -7.67 -17.43 -18.40
N ALA A 125 -8.75 -17.54 -17.62
CA ALA A 125 -9.07 -16.54 -16.60
C ALA A 125 -7.99 -16.46 -15.51
N LEU A 126 -7.42 -17.59 -15.10
CA LEU A 126 -6.32 -17.61 -14.13
C LEU A 126 -5.05 -16.91 -14.66
N TRP A 127 -4.70 -17.09 -15.93
CA TRP A 127 -3.57 -16.40 -16.52
C TRP A 127 -3.83 -14.90 -16.71
N ILE A 128 -5.01 -14.52 -17.19
CA ILE A 128 -5.42 -13.11 -17.33
C ILE A 128 -5.37 -12.40 -15.97
N SER A 129 -5.99 -12.98 -14.95
CA SER A 129 -5.97 -12.43 -13.58
C SER A 129 -4.55 -12.31 -13.02
N THR A 130 -3.68 -13.28 -13.29
CA THR A 130 -2.27 -13.24 -12.86
C THR A 130 -1.51 -12.11 -13.55
N VAL A 131 -1.69 -11.92 -14.86
CA VAL A 131 -1.08 -10.81 -15.61
C VAL A 131 -1.59 -9.47 -15.08
N ILE A 132 -2.91 -9.34 -14.86
CA ILE A 132 -3.49 -8.13 -14.25
C ILE A 132 -2.91 -7.89 -12.87
N LYS A 133 -2.72 -8.93 -12.05
CA LYS A 133 -2.12 -8.81 -10.72
C LYS A 133 -0.66 -8.34 -10.78
N VAL A 134 0.11 -8.82 -11.75
CA VAL A 134 1.50 -8.42 -11.98
C VAL A 134 1.57 -6.96 -12.43
N VAL A 135 0.75 -6.57 -13.41
CA VAL A 135 0.78 -5.22 -14.01
C VAL A 135 0.12 -4.17 -13.11
N GLY A 136 -1.03 -4.51 -12.50
CA GLY A 136 -1.77 -3.63 -11.59
C GLY A 136 -1.14 -3.48 -10.20
N SER A 137 -0.06 -4.23 -9.94
CA SER A 137 0.78 -4.34 -8.75
C SER A 137 0.26 -3.68 -7.45
N TYR A 138 -0.06 -4.57 -6.50
CA TYR A 138 -0.30 -4.30 -5.08
C TYR A 138 0.67 -3.33 -4.40
N GLY A 139 1.94 -3.31 -4.83
CA GLY A 139 2.98 -2.49 -4.21
C GLY A 139 2.83 -0.99 -4.47
N LEU A 140 1.98 -0.61 -5.43
CA LEU A 140 1.78 0.79 -5.80
C LEU A 140 0.68 1.45 -4.98
N THR A 141 -0.32 0.68 -4.56
CA THR A 141 -1.46 1.22 -3.82
C THR A 141 -1.09 1.62 -2.39
N SER A 142 -0.15 0.91 -1.76
CA SER A 142 0.28 1.23 -0.39
C SER A 142 0.91 2.63 -0.30
N ASN A 143 1.75 3.00 -1.27
CA ASN A 143 2.40 4.31 -1.28
C ASN A 143 1.38 5.46 -1.43
N VAL A 144 0.36 5.28 -2.27
CA VAL A 144 -0.65 6.31 -2.49
C VAL A 144 -1.62 6.41 -1.31
N MET A 145 -1.99 5.29 -0.69
CA MET A 145 -2.79 5.33 0.54
C MET A 145 -2.02 5.96 1.70
N LEU A 146 -0.72 5.68 1.86
CA LEU A 146 0.11 6.36 2.87
C LEU A 146 0.24 7.86 2.59
N ALA A 147 0.36 8.24 1.31
CA ALA A 147 0.36 9.64 0.92
C ALA A 147 -0.97 10.33 1.29
N LEU A 148 -2.10 9.67 1.00
CA LEU A 148 -3.44 10.15 1.36
C LEU A 148 -3.62 10.26 2.89
N ILE A 149 -3.11 9.29 3.66
CA ILE A 149 -3.10 9.35 5.13
C ILE A 149 -2.31 10.56 5.62
N ASN A 150 -1.13 10.81 5.08
CA ASN A 150 -0.31 11.96 5.46
C ASN A 150 -0.96 13.32 5.14
N ASP A 151 -1.87 13.36 4.16
CA ASP A 151 -2.60 14.59 3.81
C ASP A 151 -3.80 14.85 4.71
N VAL A 152 -4.41 13.80 5.27
CA VAL A 152 -5.55 13.94 6.19
C VAL A 152 -5.09 14.01 7.66
N THR A 153 -3.86 13.62 7.97
CA THR A 153 -3.32 13.61 9.33
C THR A 153 -2.44 14.83 9.62
N PRO A 154 -2.62 15.51 10.78
CA PRO A 154 -1.69 16.53 11.28
C PRO A 154 -0.25 16.04 11.32
N ALA A 155 0.74 16.93 11.23
CA ALA A 155 2.14 16.53 11.12
C ALA A 155 2.62 15.76 12.36
N GLU A 156 2.07 16.11 13.53
CA GLU A 156 2.39 15.57 14.84
C GLU A 156 1.93 14.09 14.97
N ASP A 157 0.83 13.73 14.31
CA ASP A 157 0.19 12.42 14.48
C ASP A 157 0.51 11.43 13.34
N ARG A 158 1.40 11.79 12.39
CA ARG A 158 1.65 10.98 11.18
C ARG A 158 2.21 9.60 11.50
N GLU A 159 3.12 9.50 12.45
CA GLU A 159 3.72 8.20 12.82
C GLU A 159 2.67 7.25 13.41
N GLU A 160 1.80 7.77 14.28
CA GLU A 160 0.69 7.01 14.85
C GLU A 160 -0.32 6.58 13.79
N ALA A 161 -0.67 7.47 12.84
CA ALA A 161 -1.57 7.15 11.75
C ALA A 161 -1.02 6.06 10.82
N VAL A 162 0.29 6.05 10.56
CA VAL A 162 0.94 4.98 9.79
C VAL A 162 0.92 3.66 10.56
N GLY A 163 1.13 3.67 11.86
CA GLY A 163 0.97 2.49 12.71
C GLY A 163 -0.46 1.94 12.65
N ALA A 164 -1.45 2.81 12.82
CA ALA A 164 -2.88 2.48 12.72
C ALA A 164 -3.25 1.92 11.35
N TYR A 165 -2.65 2.40 10.26
CA TYR A 165 -2.83 1.86 8.92
C TYR A 165 -2.39 0.41 8.79
N TYR A 166 -1.18 0.07 9.23
CA TYR A 166 -0.72 -1.32 9.18
C TYR A 166 -1.53 -2.21 10.12
N ALA A 167 -1.90 -1.71 11.30
CA ALA A 167 -2.77 -2.44 12.22
C ALA A 167 -4.15 -2.72 11.60
N ALA A 168 -4.78 -1.73 10.98
CA ALA A 168 -6.07 -1.87 10.32
C ALA A 168 -6.01 -2.87 9.14
N ASN A 169 -4.95 -2.82 8.33
CA ASN A 169 -4.75 -3.75 7.22
C ASN A 169 -4.57 -5.20 7.71
N ASN A 170 -3.75 -5.40 8.74
CA ASN A 170 -3.51 -6.73 9.32
C ASN A 170 -4.75 -7.27 10.03
N LEU A 171 -5.42 -6.44 10.82
CA LEU A 171 -6.67 -6.80 11.49
C LEU A 171 -7.73 -7.19 10.47
N MET A 172 -7.96 -6.37 9.45
CA MET A 172 -8.96 -6.66 8.44
C MET A 172 -8.60 -7.92 7.63
N SER A 173 -7.31 -8.10 7.30
CA SER A 173 -6.83 -9.34 6.67
C SER A 173 -7.11 -10.55 7.55
N LEU A 174 -6.81 -10.48 8.86
CA LEU A 174 -7.06 -11.56 9.82
C LEU A 174 -8.55 -11.84 9.98
N THR A 175 -9.38 -10.81 10.12
CA THR A 175 -10.83 -10.94 10.27
C THR A 175 -11.46 -11.54 9.02
N MET A 176 -11.01 -11.14 7.83
CA MET A 176 -11.64 -11.52 6.55
C MET A 176 -11.05 -12.79 5.92
N THR A 177 -9.89 -13.24 6.36
CA THR A 177 -9.33 -14.55 5.97
C THR A 177 -9.47 -15.55 7.10
N GLY A 178 -9.01 -15.23 8.31
CA GLY A 178 -9.00 -16.13 9.46
C GLY A 178 -10.39 -16.59 9.89
N ILE A 179 -11.35 -15.67 10.06
CA ILE A 179 -12.71 -16.05 10.51
C ILE A 179 -13.44 -16.87 9.43
N PRO A 180 -13.44 -16.48 8.13
CA PRO A 180 -14.03 -17.32 7.10
C PRO A 180 -13.30 -18.65 6.92
N VAL A 181 -11.97 -18.71 7.09
CA VAL A 181 -11.22 -19.97 7.06
C VAL A 181 -11.71 -20.87 8.19
N LEU A 182 -11.89 -20.32 9.40
CA LEU A 182 -12.49 -21.03 10.52
C LEU A 182 -13.92 -21.51 10.20
N LEU A 183 -14.77 -20.65 9.66
CA LEU A 183 -16.17 -20.97 9.36
C LEU A 183 -16.33 -22.01 8.23
N VAL A 184 -15.51 -21.92 7.19
CA VAL A 184 -15.59 -22.79 6.01
C VAL A 184 -14.85 -24.10 6.24
N LEU A 185 -13.63 -24.06 6.77
CA LEU A 185 -12.80 -25.26 6.93
C LEU A 185 -13.12 -26.02 8.22
N ILE A 186 -13.31 -25.30 9.33
CA ILE A 186 -13.47 -25.94 10.65
C ILE A 186 -14.94 -26.19 10.93
N LEU A 187 -15.83 -25.23 10.66
CA LEU A 187 -17.23 -25.35 11.01
C LEU A 187 -18.10 -25.94 9.87
N ARG A 188 -17.59 -25.98 8.62
CA ARG A 188 -18.32 -26.46 7.42
C ARG A 188 -19.74 -25.87 7.27
N VAL A 189 -19.96 -24.68 7.83
CA VAL A 189 -21.29 -24.04 7.88
C VAL A 189 -21.70 -23.48 6.52
N VAL A 190 -20.71 -23.05 5.72
CA VAL A 190 -20.94 -22.38 4.44
C VAL A 190 -20.44 -23.27 3.30
N PRO A 191 -21.28 -23.57 2.28
CA PRO A 191 -20.81 -24.29 1.11
C PRO A 191 -19.72 -23.48 0.40
N ASN A 192 -18.61 -24.13 0.07
CA ASN A 192 -17.48 -23.49 -0.60
C ASN A 192 -17.79 -23.24 -2.08
N VAL A 193 -18.62 -22.21 -2.34
CA VAL A 193 -19.02 -21.77 -3.68
C VAL A 193 -18.19 -20.54 -4.06
N PRO A 194 -17.24 -20.63 -5.01
CA PRO A 194 -16.37 -19.53 -5.42
C PRO A 194 -17.15 -18.24 -5.77
N THR A 195 -18.32 -18.39 -6.38
CA THR A 195 -19.19 -17.27 -6.77
C THR A 195 -19.59 -16.39 -5.58
N ILE A 196 -19.84 -16.95 -4.40
CA ILE A 196 -20.21 -16.18 -3.20
C ILE A 196 -19.06 -15.24 -2.81
N PHE A 197 -17.83 -15.77 -2.78
CA PHE A 197 -16.63 -15.01 -2.45
C PHE A 197 -16.32 -13.93 -3.48
N LEU A 198 -16.56 -14.21 -4.76
CA LEU A 198 -16.40 -13.22 -5.82
C LEU A 198 -17.45 -12.09 -5.73
N ILE A 199 -18.71 -12.41 -5.42
CA ILE A 199 -19.75 -11.40 -5.19
C ILE A 199 -19.43 -10.55 -3.96
N ALA A 200 -19.00 -11.19 -2.86
CA ALA A 200 -18.56 -10.47 -1.66
C ALA A 200 -17.42 -9.51 -1.98
N GLN A 201 -16.46 -9.90 -2.82
CA GLN A 201 -15.39 -9.01 -3.28
C GLN A 201 -15.94 -7.80 -4.04
N VAL A 202 -16.92 -7.98 -4.94
CA VAL A 202 -17.53 -6.85 -5.66
C VAL A 202 -18.17 -5.86 -4.68
N VAL A 203 -18.92 -6.37 -3.69
CA VAL A 203 -19.53 -5.52 -2.65
C VAL A 203 -18.46 -4.77 -1.85
N LEU A 204 -17.42 -5.45 -1.38
CA LEU A 204 -16.32 -4.83 -0.63
C LEU A 204 -15.57 -3.78 -1.47
N SER A 205 -15.33 -4.06 -2.76
CA SER A 205 -14.70 -3.10 -3.67
C SER A 205 -15.56 -1.86 -3.90
N GLY A 206 -16.89 -2.02 -4.03
CA GLY A 206 -17.82 -0.91 -4.14
C GLY A 206 -17.84 -0.05 -2.87
N LEU A 207 -17.89 -0.67 -1.69
CA LEU A 207 -17.83 0.03 -0.41
C LEU A 207 -16.51 0.79 -0.22
N CYS A 208 -15.38 0.19 -0.60
CA CYS A 208 -14.07 0.83 -0.57
C CYS A 208 -14.07 2.10 -1.45
N LEU A 209 -14.54 2.00 -2.70
CA LEU A 209 -14.59 3.16 -3.62
C LEU A 209 -15.56 4.24 -3.13
N LEU A 210 -16.71 3.86 -2.57
CA LEU A 210 -17.66 4.79 -1.95
C LEU A 210 -17.00 5.54 -0.79
N LEU A 211 -16.28 4.84 0.08
CA LEU A 211 -15.56 5.47 1.19
C LEU A 211 -14.48 6.41 0.69
N LEU A 212 -13.64 6.00 -0.26
CA LEU A 212 -12.62 6.86 -0.86
C LEU A 212 -13.22 8.12 -1.49
N SER A 213 -14.38 7.99 -2.15
CA SER A 213 -15.10 9.15 -2.72
C SER A 213 -15.66 10.10 -1.66
N SER A 214 -15.95 9.59 -0.46
CA SER A 214 -16.47 10.36 0.67
C SER A 214 -15.40 11.08 1.50
N VAL A 215 -14.12 10.76 1.27
CA VAL A 215 -13.00 11.40 1.95
C VAL A 215 -12.91 12.85 1.50
N ARG A 216 -12.80 13.79 2.45
CA ARG A 216 -12.61 15.22 2.23
C ARG A 216 -11.21 15.62 2.68
N ILE A 217 -10.30 15.75 1.72
CA ILE A 217 -9.02 16.43 1.92
C ILE A 217 -9.32 17.92 2.09
N LYS A 218 -9.06 18.44 3.29
CA LYS A 218 -9.01 19.88 3.53
C LYS A 218 -7.78 20.38 2.77
N SER A 219 -7.99 21.19 1.74
CA SER A 219 -6.86 21.88 1.09
C SER A 219 -6.18 22.66 2.20
N ASN A 220 -4.98 22.23 2.60
CA ASN A 220 -4.14 23.03 3.46
C ASN A 220 -3.76 24.22 2.59
N GLU A 221 -4.61 25.25 2.59
CA GLU A 221 -4.20 26.60 2.25
C GLU A 221 -2.97 26.81 3.10
N ARG A 222 -1.79 26.70 2.48
CA ARG A 222 -0.55 27.08 3.14
C ARG A 222 -0.89 28.44 3.71
N PRO A 223 -0.75 28.66 5.03
CA PRO A 223 -0.83 30.02 5.54
C PRO A 223 0.12 30.78 4.64
N GLU A 224 -0.43 31.68 3.82
CA GLU A 224 0.37 32.62 3.09
C GLU A 224 1.23 33.19 4.18
N GLN A 225 2.50 32.83 4.12
CA GLN A 225 3.49 33.29 5.06
C GLN A 225 3.46 34.78 4.79
N GLU A 226 2.65 35.50 5.57
CA GLU A 226 2.54 36.94 5.49
C GLU A 226 3.98 37.39 5.58
N ASP A 227 4.48 37.88 4.44
CA ASP A 227 5.81 38.43 4.26
C ASP A 227 5.89 39.69 5.14
N GLY A 228 5.90 39.47 6.45
CA GLY A 228 6.08 40.46 7.49
C GLY A 228 7.55 40.71 7.69
N SER A 229 8.18 41.34 6.69
CA SER A 229 9.26 42.33 6.82
C SER A 229 9.80 42.64 5.41
N SER A 230 9.49 43.81 4.86
CA SER A 230 10.11 45.10 5.20
C SER A 230 11.64 45.05 5.03
N ASP A 231 12.07 45.52 3.87
CA ASP A 231 13.32 46.26 3.62
C ASP A 231 14.63 45.69 4.20
N SER A 232 15.44 45.03 3.36
CA SER A 232 16.77 45.55 2.97
C SER A 232 17.55 44.61 2.04
N GLU A 233 18.13 45.25 1.01
CA GLU A 233 19.29 44.85 0.19
C GLU A 233 19.17 43.72 -0.85
N SER A 234 18.77 44.15 -2.05
CA SER A 234 19.51 43.99 -3.32
C SER A 234 20.61 42.91 -3.39
N GLY A 235 20.23 41.69 -3.76
CA GLY A 235 21.13 40.64 -4.23
C GLY A 235 20.47 39.85 -5.36
N LEU A 236 20.68 40.33 -6.58
CA LEU A 236 20.05 39.90 -7.83
C LEU A 236 20.29 38.40 -8.16
N VAL A 237 19.38 37.51 -7.77
CA VAL A 237 19.30 36.14 -8.33
C VAL A 237 17.85 35.86 -8.76
N LYS A 238 17.55 36.18 -10.02
CA LYS A 238 16.30 35.80 -10.71
C LYS A 238 16.18 34.28 -10.76
N SER A 239 15.50 33.68 -9.79
CA SER A 239 15.09 32.27 -9.83
C SER A 239 13.84 32.14 -10.70
N GLN A 240 14.07 31.85 -11.98
CA GLN A 240 13.04 31.54 -12.97
C GLN A 240 12.26 30.29 -12.57
N ARG A 241 11.03 30.46 -12.07
CA ARG A 241 10.00 29.41 -12.11
C ARG A 241 9.52 29.26 -13.56
N LEU A 242 10.16 28.38 -14.32
CA LEU A 242 9.63 27.90 -15.59
C LEU A 242 8.44 26.97 -15.30
N CYS A 243 7.23 27.54 -15.36
CA CYS A 243 6.05 26.80 -15.78
C CYS A 243 6.31 26.23 -17.18
N CYS A 244 6.20 24.92 -17.34
CA CYS A 244 6.31 24.22 -18.61
C CYS A 244 5.25 24.72 -19.61
N LYS A 245 5.59 25.68 -20.46
CA LYS A 245 5.01 25.84 -21.79
C LYS A 245 5.86 25.05 -22.78
N PRO A 246 5.29 24.19 -23.64
CA PRO A 246 6.04 23.63 -24.75
C PRO A 246 6.20 24.74 -25.79
N SER A 247 7.41 25.29 -25.90
CA SER A 247 7.79 26.17 -26.98
C SER A 247 9.11 25.72 -27.58
N ALA A 248 9.12 25.79 -28.91
CA ALA A 248 10.06 25.18 -29.81
C ALA A 248 11.50 25.69 -29.64
N ALA A 249 12.42 24.77 -29.92
CA ALA A 249 13.74 24.95 -30.53
C ALA A 249 14.51 26.24 -30.17
N ARG A 250 15.49 26.12 -29.27
CA ARG A 250 16.84 26.66 -29.55
C ARG A 250 17.95 26.18 -28.60
N GLU A 251 19.04 25.80 -29.26
CA GLU A 251 20.47 25.84 -28.91
C GLU A 251 20.98 25.26 -27.57
N VAL A 252 21.91 24.32 -27.79
CA VAL A 252 22.72 23.53 -26.85
C VAL A 252 23.75 24.41 -26.15
N PRO A 253 23.86 24.36 -24.80
CA PRO A 253 25.09 24.64 -24.10
C PRO A 253 25.70 23.39 -23.47
N GLN A 254 27.02 23.46 -23.41
CA GLN A 254 28.01 22.42 -23.15
C GLN A 254 27.77 21.53 -21.91
N SER A 255 28.07 20.26 -22.14
CA SER A 255 28.15 19.14 -21.21
C SER A 255 29.20 19.36 -20.12
N GLY A 256 28.80 19.30 -18.85
CA GLY A 256 29.80 19.30 -17.78
C GLY A 256 29.33 19.30 -16.33
N SER A 257 28.17 18.73 -15.95
CA SER A 257 27.92 18.48 -14.50
C SER A 257 26.79 17.50 -14.13
N CYS A 258 25.98 17.01 -15.07
CA CYS A 258 24.80 16.16 -14.74
C CYS A 258 25.14 14.79 -14.13
N VAL A 259 26.34 14.24 -14.37
CA VAL A 259 26.72 12.92 -13.84
C VAL A 259 26.93 12.95 -12.32
N SER A 260 27.36 14.09 -11.76
CA SER A 260 27.61 14.25 -10.32
C SER A 260 26.31 14.31 -9.50
N ALA A 261 25.32 15.08 -9.96
CA ALA A 261 24.03 15.23 -9.26
C ALA A 261 23.20 13.93 -9.27
N MET A 262 23.26 13.17 -10.36
CA MET A 262 22.58 11.88 -10.48
C MET A 262 23.25 10.80 -9.60
N SER A 263 24.59 10.80 -9.51
CA SER A 263 25.34 9.91 -8.61
C SER A 263 25.01 10.14 -7.13
N HIS A 264 24.81 11.40 -6.72
CA HIS A 264 24.50 11.74 -5.33
C HIS A 264 23.05 11.36 -4.94
N ARG A 265 22.07 11.50 -5.85
CA ARG A 265 20.69 11.02 -5.62
C ARG A 265 20.60 9.50 -5.58
N MET A 266 21.28 8.79 -6.50
CA MET A 266 21.33 7.32 -6.48
C MET A 266 21.98 6.78 -5.20
N ARG A 267 23.04 7.43 -4.68
CA ARG A 267 23.66 7.03 -3.41
C ARG A 267 22.75 7.23 -2.19
N ARG A 268 21.89 8.26 -2.16
CA ARG A 268 20.91 8.44 -1.07
C ARG A 268 19.83 7.38 -1.10
N ILE A 269 19.28 7.07 -2.27
CA ILE A 269 18.27 6.03 -2.44
C ILE A 269 18.85 4.66 -2.08
N ALA A 270 20.05 4.32 -2.56
CA ALA A 270 20.72 3.07 -2.20
C ALA A 270 20.95 2.94 -0.69
N ARG A 271 21.31 4.03 0.01
CA ARG A 271 21.45 4.01 1.48
C ARG A 271 20.12 3.78 2.20
N GLN A 272 19.00 4.31 1.70
CA GLN A 272 17.68 4.08 2.30
C GLN A 272 17.22 2.62 2.18
N PHE A 273 17.63 1.89 1.13
CA PHE A 273 17.34 0.45 1.01
C PHE A 273 18.35 -0.45 1.73
N ILE A 274 19.62 -0.06 1.82
CA ILE A 274 20.68 -0.86 2.45
C ILE A 274 20.62 -0.76 3.99
N MET A 275 20.16 0.36 4.55
CA MET A 275 20.16 0.58 6.00
C MET A 275 19.19 -0.34 6.76
N PRO A 276 17.94 -0.57 6.32
CA PRO A 276 17.04 -1.54 6.94
C PRO A 276 17.57 -2.97 6.87
N VAL A 277 18.20 -3.35 5.75
CA VAL A 277 18.82 -4.67 5.56
C VAL A 277 20.02 -4.85 6.49
N ARG A 278 20.87 -3.82 6.65
CA ARG A 278 21.98 -3.86 7.61
C ARG A 278 21.51 -3.90 9.07
N LEU A 279 20.46 -3.16 9.41
CA LEU A 279 19.86 -3.18 10.76
C LEU A 279 19.22 -4.55 11.06
N ALA A 280 18.53 -5.14 10.10
CA ALA A 280 17.96 -6.49 10.21
C ALA A 280 19.06 -7.58 10.31
N CYS A 281 20.16 -7.43 9.57
CA CYS A 281 21.31 -8.32 9.69
C CYS A 281 22.07 -8.12 11.02
N GLY A 282 22.11 -6.92 11.58
CA GLY A 282 22.85 -6.64 12.82
C GLY A 282 22.14 -7.11 14.10
N ASN A 283 20.82 -7.21 14.09
CA ASN A 283 20.04 -7.46 15.30
C ASN A 283 19.42 -8.88 15.31
N ARG A 284 19.85 -9.71 16.27
CA ARG A 284 19.45 -11.12 16.41
C ARG A 284 17.93 -11.30 16.61
N ARG A 285 17.24 -10.33 17.24
CA ARG A 285 15.78 -10.37 17.47
C ARG A 285 14.99 -10.07 16.19
N LEU A 286 15.38 -9.03 15.45
CA LEU A 286 14.79 -8.71 14.14
C LEU A 286 14.98 -9.84 13.12
N ARG A 287 16.12 -10.53 13.17
CA ARG A 287 16.38 -11.68 12.28
C ARG A 287 15.41 -12.85 12.53
N ARG A 288 14.95 -13.06 13.77
CA ARG A 288 13.93 -14.08 14.08
C ARG A 288 12.55 -13.66 13.57
N LEU A 289 12.16 -12.40 13.77
CA LEU A 289 10.91 -11.85 13.23
C LEU A 289 10.86 -11.92 11.70
N TRP A 290 11.99 -11.67 11.04
CA TRP A 290 12.08 -11.76 9.58
C TRP A 290 11.98 -13.21 9.08
N CYS A 291 12.62 -14.17 9.76
CA CYS A 291 12.47 -15.59 9.42
C CYS A 291 11.04 -16.10 9.68
N CYS A 292 10.37 -15.66 10.75
CA CYS A 292 8.98 -16.02 11.00
C CYS A 292 8.01 -15.39 9.98
N GLY A 293 8.24 -14.13 9.60
CA GLY A 293 7.44 -13.45 8.58
C GLY A 293 7.60 -14.05 7.18
N PHE A 294 8.78 -14.58 6.84
CA PHE A 294 9.04 -15.25 5.56
C PHE A 294 8.56 -16.71 5.51
N MET A 295 8.33 -17.34 6.66
CA MET A 295 7.68 -18.66 6.75
C MET A 295 6.14 -18.59 6.81
N LEU A 296 5.59 -17.40 7.06
CA LEU A 296 4.15 -17.13 7.08
C LEU A 296 3.61 -16.54 5.76
N MET A 297 4.45 -16.42 4.74
CA MET A 297 4.08 -16.13 3.34
C MET A 297 4.39 -17.30 2.44
#